data_AF-A0A1I8NJS7-F1
#
_entry.id   AF-A0A1I8NJS7-F1
#
_cell.length_a   1.000
_cell.length_b   1.000
_cell.length_c   1.000
_cell.angle_alpha   90.00
_cell.angle_beta   90.00
_cell.angle_gamma   90.00
#
_symmetry.space_group_name_H-M   'P 1'
#
loop_
_entity.id
_entity.type
_entity.pdbx_description
1 polymer ?
#
loop_
_entity_poly.entity_id
_entity_poly.type
_entity_poly.pdbx_seq_one_letter_code
_entity_poly.pdbx_strand_id
1 'polypeptide(L)'
;MKAKALLKEYKVIARKLPSEKEPQSPLYKMRIFSPDNIFAKFRFWYFLRQLKKFKKTTGEIVAKHLKSPPPSSSSNEFLCSPPPPLLLPTHRASAGYHIS
;
A
#
# COMPACT_ATOMS: atom_id res chain seq x y z
N MET A 1 34.47 4.92 -4.91
CA MET A 1 33.09 5.36 -4.63
C MET A 1 32.13 4.47 -5.42
N LYS A 2 31.13 3.83 -4.79
CA LYS A 2 30.14 3.03 -5.54
C LYS A 2 29.08 3.98 -6.10
N ALA A 3 28.84 3.89 -7.41
CA ALA A 3 27.89 4.71 -8.14
C ALA A 3 26.51 4.70 -7.46
N LYS A 4 25.79 5.83 -7.56
CA LYS A 4 24.45 6.07 -7.02
C LYS A 4 23.45 5.13 -7.72
N ALA A 5 23.36 3.89 -7.24
CA ALA A 5 22.44 2.90 -7.78
C ALA A 5 20.99 3.36 -7.56
N LEU A 6 20.15 3.16 -8.56
CA LEU A 6 18.72 3.46 -8.48
C LEU A 6 18.11 2.72 -7.28
N LEU A 7 17.52 3.47 -6.36
CA LEU A 7 16.89 2.92 -5.17
C LEU A 7 15.54 2.32 -5.53
N LYS A 8 15.32 1.08 -5.13
CA LYS A 8 14.04 0.37 -5.27
C LYS A 8 13.29 0.42 -3.95
N GLU A 9 11.97 0.57 -4.02
CA GLU A 9 11.11 0.55 -2.83
C GLU A 9 10.78 -0.91 -2.46
N TYR A 10 11.18 -1.32 -1.25
CA TYR A 10 10.82 -2.61 -0.67
C TYR A 10 9.85 -2.41 0.49
N LYS A 11 8.70 -3.08 0.44
CA LYS A 11 7.82 -3.26 1.58
C LYS A 11 8.26 -4.50 2.34
N VAL A 12 8.79 -4.33 3.55
CA VAL A 12 9.24 -5.42 4.42
C VAL A 12 8.32 -5.51 5.62
N ILE A 13 7.86 -6.73 5.93
CA ILE A 13 6.99 -7.03 7.07
C ILE A 13 7.70 -8.07 7.94
N ALA A 14 7.79 -7.83 9.24
CA ALA A 14 8.36 -8.77 10.20
C ALA A 14 7.53 -8.85 11.48
N ARG A 15 7.71 -9.95 12.21
CA ARG A 15 7.09 -10.18 13.52
C ARG A 15 8.08 -10.81 14.48
N LYS A 16 7.80 -10.72 15.78
CA LYS A 16 8.52 -11.47 16.81
C LYS A 16 8.17 -12.95 16.69
N LEU A 17 9.13 -13.82 16.96
CA LEU A 17 8.82 -15.24 17.07
C LEU A 17 7.78 -15.44 18.18
N PRO A 18 6.76 -16.27 17.95
CA PRO A 18 5.77 -16.58 18.97
C PRO A 18 6.48 -17.23 20.16
N SER A 19 6.16 -16.77 21.36
CA SER A 19 6.69 -17.30 22.62
C SER A 19 5.51 -17.61 23.55
N GLU A 20 5.69 -18.48 24.53
CA GLU A 20 4.64 -18.83 25.50
C GLU A 20 4.01 -17.60 26.18
N LYS A 21 4.81 -16.55 26.40
CA LYS A 21 4.34 -15.30 27.00
C LYS A 21 3.55 -14.42 26.04
N GLU A 22 3.84 -14.48 24.75
CA GLU A 22 3.27 -13.63 23.70
C GLU A 22 3.05 -14.49 22.44
N PRO A 23 1.96 -15.27 22.39
CA PRO A 23 1.69 -16.16 21.25
C PRO A 23 1.32 -15.36 19.99
N GLN A 24 0.69 -14.21 20.15
CA GLN A 24 0.28 -13.34 19.04
C GLN A 24 1.12 -12.07 19.02
N SER A 25 2.15 -12.05 18.17
CA SER A 25 3.04 -10.91 18.03
C SER A 25 2.53 -9.92 16.97
N PRO A 26 2.67 -8.59 17.19
CA PRO A 26 2.27 -7.59 16.22
C PRO A 26 3.18 -7.63 14.98
N LEU A 27 2.59 -7.35 13.81
CA LEU A 27 3.32 -7.24 12.55
C LEU A 27 3.84 -5.81 12.34
N TYR A 28 5.15 -5.69 12.11
CA TYR A 28 5.81 -4.43 11.79
C TYR A 28 6.07 -4.33 10.29
N LYS A 29 5.52 -3.29 9.65
CA LYS A 29 5.67 -3.02 8.23
C LYS A 29 6.49 -1.75 8.01
N MET A 30 7.49 -1.81 7.13
CA MET A 30 8.32 -0.66 6.79
C MET A 30 8.60 -0.60 5.29
N ARG A 31 8.72 0.63 4.77
CA ARG A 31 9.13 0.92 3.39
C ARG A 31 10.62 1.24 3.40
N ILE A 32 11.41 0.44 2.70
CA ILE A 32 12.87 0.54 2.65
C ILE A 32 13.31 0.82 1.23
N PHE A 33 14.06 1.91 1.05
CA PHE A 33 14.66 2.24 -0.24
C PHE A 33 16.08 1.68 -0.28
N SER A 34 16.34 0.76 -1.22
CA SER A 34 17.63 0.08 -1.32
C SER A 34 17.89 -0.35 -2.77
N PRO A 35 19.15 -0.46 -3.23
CA PRO A 35 19.43 -1.03 -4.56
C PRO A 35 19.07 -2.52 -4.60
N ASP A 36 19.46 -3.25 -3.55
CA ASP A 36 19.32 -4.71 -3.51
C ASP A 36 18.43 -5.18 -2.36
N ASN A 37 17.88 -6.37 -2.61
CA ASN A 37 17.14 -7.16 -1.66
C ASN A 37 17.88 -7.46 -0.35
N ILE A 38 19.20 -7.65 -0.43
CA ILE A 38 20.05 -7.99 0.71
C ILE A 38 20.21 -6.76 1.62
N PHE A 39 20.61 -5.64 1.05
CA PHE A 39 20.72 -4.37 1.78
C PHE A 39 19.38 -3.90 2.35
N ALA A 40 18.27 -4.17 1.66
CA ALA A 40 16.93 -3.88 2.18
C ALA A 40 16.64 -4.61 3.50
N LYS A 41 17.02 -5.89 3.63
CA LYS A 41 16.88 -6.65 4.89
C LYS A 41 17.75 -6.06 5.99
N PHE A 42 19.01 -5.73 5.70
CA PHE A 42 19.91 -5.14 6.71
C PHE A 42 19.42 -3.78 7.21
N ARG A 43 19.01 -2.89 6.29
CA ARG A 43 18.43 -1.59 6.62
C ARG A 43 17.17 -1.74 7.45
N PHE A 44 16.31 -2.69 7.11
CA PHE A 44 15.11 -3.00 7.89
C PHE A 44 15.44 -3.33 9.36
N TRP A 45 16.37 -4.26 9.59
CA TRP A 45 16.78 -4.65 10.93
C TRP A 45 17.45 -3.51 11.71
N TYR A 46 18.24 -2.68 11.02
CA TYR A 46 18.86 -1.49 11.62
C TYR A 46 17.81 -0.53 12.18
N PHE A 47 16.81 -0.17 11.38
CA PHE A 47 15.74 0.74 11.82
C PHE A 47 14.84 0.12 12.89
N LEU A 48 14.48 -1.16 12.77
CA LEU A 48 13.69 -1.84 13.80
C LEU A 48 14.42 -1.92 15.16
N ARG A 49 15.75 -2.08 15.15
CA ARG A 49 16.55 -2.05 16.38
C ARG A 49 16.49 -0.67 17.05
N GLN A 50 16.52 0.41 16.27
CA GLN A 50 16.43 1.77 16.79
C GLN A 50 15.04 2.08 17.37
N LEU A 51 13.97 1.64 16.70
CA LEU A 51 12.60 1.99 17.08
C LEU A 51 12.02 1.11 18.19
N LYS A 52 12.29 -0.21 18.16
CA LYS A 52 11.62 -1.18 19.04
C LYS A 52 12.59 -2.13 19.76
N LYS A 53 13.90 -1.84 19.74
CA LYS A 53 14.96 -2.71 20.31
C LYS A 53 14.87 -4.15 19.79
N PHE A 54 14.36 -4.32 18.57
CA PHE A 54 14.07 -5.60 17.97
C PHE A 54 15.32 -6.20 17.32
N LYS A 55 15.54 -7.50 17.52
CA LYS A 55 16.74 -8.21 17.04
C LYS A 55 16.37 -9.18 15.94
N LYS A 56 17.28 -9.37 14.97
CA LYS A 56 17.16 -10.37 13.90
C LYS A 56 16.99 -11.80 14.44
N THR A 57 17.60 -12.12 15.58
CA THR A 57 17.53 -13.45 16.18
C THR A 57 16.19 -13.74 16.88
N THR A 58 15.48 -12.70 17.32
CA THR A 58 14.21 -12.83 18.07
C THR A 58 12.98 -12.69 17.16
N GLY A 59 13.19 -12.47 15.86
CA GLY A 59 12.13 -12.18 14.92
C GLY A 59 12.39 -12.74 13.54
N GLU A 60 11.32 -12.84 12.77
CA GLU A 60 11.35 -13.35 11.41
C GLU A 60 10.72 -12.34 10.45
N ILE A 61 11.24 -12.30 9.21
CA ILE A 61 10.62 -11.53 8.13
C ILE A 61 9.52 -12.40 7.53
N VAL A 62 8.28 -11.93 7.65
CA VAL A 62 7.09 -12.63 7.15
C VAL A 62 6.95 -12.43 5.64
N ALA A 63 7.14 -11.21 5.17
CA ALA A 63 7.00 -10.89 3.75
C ALA A 63 7.95 -9.77 3.33
N LYS A 64 8.40 -9.85 2.07
CA LYS A 64 9.19 -8.80 1.42
C LYS A 64 8.71 -8.65 -0.01
N HIS A 65 8.14 -7.50 -0.33
CA HIS A 65 7.60 -7.19 -1.65
C HIS A 65 8.36 -6.00 -2.26
N LEU A 66 8.91 -6.21 -3.46
CA LEU A 66 9.48 -5.13 -4.26
C LEU A 66 8.35 -4.39 -4.96
N LYS A 67 8.22 -3.09 -4.71
CA LYS A 67 7.31 -2.25 -5.48
C LYS A 67 8.07 -1.83 -6.74
N SER A 68 7.64 -2.32 -7.89
CA SER A 68 8.10 -1.74 -9.16
C SER A 68 7.68 -0.28 -9.19
N PRO A 69 8.51 0.61 -9.77
CA PRO A 69 7.98 1.91 -10.17
C PRO A 69 6.75 1.64 -11.07
N PRO A 70 5.65 2.39 -10.93
CA PRO A 70 4.60 2.32 -11.92
C PRO A 70 5.25 2.54 -13.30
N PRO A 71 4.84 1.80 -14.35
CA PRO A 71 5.28 2.12 -15.70
C PRO A 71 4.90 3.58 -15.91
N SER A 72 5.91 4.45 -16.07
CA SER A 72 5.81 5.85 -16.50
C SER A 72 4.46 6.52 -16.23
N SER A 73 4.42 7.34 -15.18
CA SER A 73 3.56 8.53 -15.06
C SER A 73 2.94 9.00 -16.39
N SER A 74 1.78 8.45 -16.72
CA SER A 74 0.78 8.88 -17.70
C SER A 74 -0.56 8.45 -17.13
N SER A 75 -0.90 8.99 -15.98
CA SER A 75 -2.24 8.89 -15.40
C SER A 75 -2.50 10.11 -14.53
N ASN A 76 -2.18 11.29 -15.08
CA ASN A 76 -3.04 12.46 -14.89
C ASN A 76 -4.19 12.38 -15.91
N GLU A 77 -4.90 11.25 -15.99
CA GLU A 77 -6.12 11.05 -16.82
C GLU A 77 -7.34 10.70 -15.95
N PHE A 78 -7.33 11.15 -14.70
CA PHE A 78 -8.54 11.19 -13.87
C PHE A 78 -8.98 12.63 -13.57
N LEU A 79 -8.77 13.54 -14.53
CA LEU A 79 -9.48 14.81 -14.53
C LEU A 79 -10.50 14.77 -15.67
N CYS A 80 -11.77 14.69 -15.27
CA CYS A 80 -12.97 15.00 -16.04
C CYS A 80 -13.55 13.91 -16.96
N SER A 81 -14.01 12.80 -16.37
CA SER A 81 -15.24 12.19 -16.91
C SER A 81 -16.42 13.01 -16.38
N PRO A 82 -17.19 13.74 -17.22
CA PRO A 82 -18.40 14.40 -16.74
C PRO A 82 -19.38 13.35 -16.20
N PRO A 83 -20.06 13.62 -15.06
CA PRO A 83 -21.06 12.70 -14.55
C PRO A 83 -22.18 12.53 -15.60
N PRO A 84 -22.70 11.30 -15.82
CA PRO A 84 -23.78 11.08 -16.77
C PRO A 84 -25.01 11.91 -16.35
N PRO A 85 -25.70 12.57 -17.29
CA PRO A 85 -26.87 13.39 -16.97
C PRO A 85 -27.94 12.49 -16.36
N LEU A 86 -28.37 12.82 -15.14
CA LEU A 86 -29.48 12.15 -14.48
C LEU A 86 -30.76 12.42 -15.28
N LEU A 87 -31.24 11.39 -15.99
CA LEU A 87 -32.53 11.42 -16.67
C LEU A 87 -33.63 11.56 -15.61
N LEU A 88 -34.19 12.77 -15.49
CA LEU A 88 -35.38 13.00 -14.69
C LEU A 88 -36.56 12.24 -15.33
N PRO A 89 -37.45 11.61 -14.53
CA PRO A 89 -38.65 10.98 -15.06
C PRO A 89 -39.55 12.05 -15.68
N THR A 90 -39.84 11.92 -16.98
CA THR A 90 -40.86 12.74 -17.63
C THR A 90 -42.20 12.46 -16.95
N HIS A 91 -42.79 13.51 -16.38
CA HIS A 91 -44.07 13.44 -15.70
C HIS A 91 -45.13 12.90 -16.66
N ARG A 92 -45.69 11.74 -16.33
CA ARG A 92 -46.77 11.07 -17.03
C ARG A 92 -47.96 12.02 -17.11
N ALA A 93 -48.28 12.50 -18.31
CA ALA A 93 -49.47 13.30 -18.57
C ALA A 93 -50.72 12.46 -18.27
N SER A 94 -51.35 12.74 -17.13
CA SER A 94 -52.71 12.31 -16.84
C SER A 94 -53.65 13.15 -17.71
N ALA A 95 -54.09 12.60 -18.85
CA ALA A 95 -55.19 13.16 -19.62
C ALA A 95 -56.43 13.19 -18.71
N GLY A 96 -56.87 14.40 -18.37
CA GLY A 96 -58.06 14.64 -17.58
C GLY A 96 -59.31 14.17 -18.32
N TYR A 97 -60.14 13.43 -17.61
CA TYR A 97 -61.56 13.35 -17.88
C TYR A 97 -62.17 14.75 -17.72
N HIS A 98 -62.91 15.21 -18.73
CA HIS A 98 -63.94 16.22 -18.52
C HIS A 98 -65.26 15.71 -19.11
N ILE A 99 -66.25 15.67 -18.22
CA ILE A 99 -67.65 15.33 -18.41
C ILE A 99 -68.35 16.54 -19.04
N SER A 100 -69.21 16.34 -20.04
CA SER A 100 -70.50 17.00 -20.32
C SER A 100 -71.04 16.51 -21.66
#